data_AF-A0A9D3AYK8-F1
#
_entry.id   AF-A0A9D3AYK8-F1
#
_cell.length_a   1.000
_cell.length_b   1.000
_cell.length_c   1.000
_cell.angle_alpha   90.00
_cell.angle_beta   90.00
_cell.angle_gamma   90.00
#
_symmetry.space_group_name_H-M   'P 1'
#
loop_
_entity.id
_entity.type
_entity.pdbx_description
1 polymer ?
#
loop_
_entity_poly.entity_id
_entity_poly.type
_entity_poly.pdbx_seq_one_letter_code
_entity_poly.pdbx_strand_id
1 'polypeptide(L)'
;MTALPFQCTPRNSGNSLFIDEDFKPYPDQWLFLSKLKKVRTNEIEAIVQEATLKGNIFSVRNSFVDDPWTLLPSGHKFDVPVLESLPKTIKIVQGNLIYLEKEKLPPAAINRLMRIAAFQNPEFYRTQAMRLSTFGKPRIIGCSEVFSKCIGLPRGCFDDVLEIFKKHKVEVEVIDERCPGNPIGVTFHGELSYPQQQAANALLSHENGVLSATTAFGKTVVAAWLIAVRDVNTLILVHRRQLIDQWRERLATFFDLPIKNIGQIGGGKHKPTGIVDIAMIQSLYHKGVVNDLVANYGQVITI
;
A
#
# COMPACT_ATOMS: atom_id res chain seq x y z
N MET A 1 30.39 -5.49 12.81
CA MET A 1 31.49 -4.54 13.07
C MET A 1 31.17 -3.26 12.35
N THR A 2 30.75 -2.23 13.08
CA THR A 2 30.63 -0.87 12.55
C THR A 2 32.05 -0.33 12.37
N ALA A 3 32.48 -0.14 11.12
CA ALA A 3 33.75 0.51 10.82
C ALA A 3 33.65 2.00 11.18
N LEU A 4 34.03 2.33 12.43
CA LEU A 4 34.20 3.72 12.83
C LEU A 4 35.47 4.27 12.15
N PRO A 5 35.44 5.52 11.65
CA PRO A 5 36.64 6.16 11.10
C PRO A 5 37.78 6.13 12.14
N PHE A 6 38.98 5.73 11.72
CA PHE A 6 40.21 5.69 12.55
C PHE A 6 40.26 4.71 13.72
N GLN A 7 39.42 3.68 13.75
CA GLN A 7 39.64 2.61 14.71
C GLN A 7 41.02 1.94 14.44
N CYS A 8 41.85 1.80 15.47
CA CYS A 8 43.26 1.42 15.34
C CYS A 8 43.47 0.11 14.55
N THR A 9 42.69 -0.93 14.87
CA THR A 9 42.83 -2.26 14.25
C THR A 9 42.44 -2.25 12.76
N PRO A 10 41.27 -1.74 12.34
CA PRO A 10 40.93 -1.62 10.92
C PRO A 10 41.84 -0.68 10.13
N ARG A 11 42.35 0.39 10.77
CA ARG A 11 43.30 1.34 10.15
C ARG A 11 44.61 0.64 9.78
N ASN A 12 45.16 -0.18 10.67
CA ASN A 12 46.39 -0.92 10.40
C ASN A 12 46.23 -1.96 9.28
N SER A 13 44.98 -2.41 9.04
CA SER A 13 44.62 -3.28 7.92
C SER A 13 44.17 -2.53 6.65
N GLY A 14 44.27 -1.19 6.60
CA GLY A 14 43.92 -0.38 5.43
C GLY A 14 42.43 -0.15 5.19
N ASN A 15 41.54 -0.61 6.08
CA ASN A 15 40.09 -0.70 5.84
C ASN A 15 39.26 0.47 6.42
N SER A 16 39.91 1.57 6.84
CA SER A 16 39.25 2.76 7.41
C SER A 16 40.10 4.02 7.21
N LEU A 17 40.57 4.23 5.98
CA LEU A 17 41.38 5.37 5.55
C LEU A 17 40.64 6.17 4.48
N PHE A 18 40.73 7.50 4.53
CA PHE A 18 40.34 8.39 3.45
C PHE A 18 41.28 8.19 2.26
N ILE A 19 40.69 8.15 1.08
CA ILE A 19 41.35 7.91 -0.21
C ILE A 19 41.19 9.10 -1.15
N ASP A 20 42.12 9.25 -2.08
CA ASP A 20 42.02 10.19 -3.20
C ASP A 20 41.20 9.60 -4.37
N GLU A 21 41.09 10.35 -5.47
CA GLU A 21 40.35 9.97 -6.68
C GLU A 21 40.96 8.76 -7.41
N ASP A 22 42.24 8.46 -7.17
CA ASP A 22 42.96 7.28 -7.68
C ASP A 22 42.86 6.08 -6.73
N PHE A 23 41.96 6.14 -5.74
CA PHE A 23 41.76 5.13 -4.70
C PHE A 23 43.00 4.88 -3.81
N LYS A 24 43.91 5.86 -3.70
CA LYS A 24 45.10 5.76 -2.83
C LYS A 24 44.86 6.42 -1.48
N PRO A 25 45.26 5.79 -0.35
CA PRO A 25 45.10 6.38 0.96
C PRO A 25 45.96 7.64 1.15
N TYR A 26 45.39 8.68 1.75
CA TYR A 26 46.18 9.85 2.15
C TYR A 26 47.26 9.49 3.19
N PRO A 27 48.51 9.95 3.04
CA PRO A 27 49.59 9.64 3.99
C PRO A 27 49.29 10.15 5.41
N ASP A 28 48.76 11.37 5.52
CA ASP A 28 48.30 11.95 6.78
C ASP A 28 46.81 12.27 6.72
N GLN A 29 46.05 11.38 7.34
CA GLN A 29 44.61 11.42 7.43
C GLN A 29 44.09 12.59 8.27
N TRP A 30 44.83 13.00 9.29
CA TRP A 30 44.45 14.09 10.19
C TRP A 30 44.69 15.45 9.54
N LEU A 31 45.82 15.59 8.84
CA LEU A 31 46.10 16.78 8.03
C LEU A 31 45.11 16.96 6.89
N PHE A 32 44.62 15.87 6.29
CA PHE A 32 43.54 15.94 5.31
C PHE A 32 42.23 16.44 5.93
N LEU A 33 41.82 15.87 7.06
CA LEU A 33 40.59 16.28 7.74
C LEU A 33 40.62 17.72 8.26
N SER A 34 41.77 18.19 8.73
CA SER A 34 41.93 19.57 9.21
C SER A 34 41.78 20.61 8.09
N LYS A 35 42.00 20.21 6.83
CA LYS A 35 41.77 21.05 5.64
C LYS A 35 40.31 21.08 5.19
N LEU A 36 39.48 20.12 5.63
CA LEU A 36 38.07 20.09 5.26
C LEU A 36 37.28 21.13 6.06
N LYS A 37 36.57 22.00 5.35
CA LYS A 37 35.65 22.95 5.97
C LYS A 37 34.38 22.22 6.40
N LYS A 38 33.95 22.44 7.64
CA LYS A 38 32.63 22.01 8.10
C LYS A 38 31.57 22.77 7.31
N VAL A 39 30.65 22.03 6.71
CA VAL A 39 29.49 22.62 6.02
C VAL A 39 28.59 23.27 7.06
N ARG A 40 28.16 24.50 6.81
CA ARG A 40 27.26 25.24 7.72
C ARG A 40 25.82 24.73 7.56
N THR A 41 25.00 24.83 8.59
CA THR A 41 23.59 24.40 8.54
C THR A 41 22.84 25.02 7.37
N ASN A 42 23.04 26.32 7.11
CA ASN A 42 22.41 27.05 6.00
C ASN A 42 22.87 26.55 4.62
N GLU A 43 24.11 26.08 4.49
CA GLU A 43 24.62 25.51 3.23
C GLU A 43 24.01 24.12 3.00
N ILE A 44 23.85 23.32 4.05
CA ILE A 44 23.13 22.03 3.98
C ILE A 44 21.67 22.27 3.61
N GLU A 45 21.01 23.24 4.23
CA GLU A 45 19.63 23.62 3.90
C GLU A 45 19.51 24.09 2.46
N ALA A 46 20.44 24.90 1.96
CA ALA A 46 20.47 25.33 0.57
C ALA A 46 20.67 24.16 -0.39
N ILE A 47 21.59 23.23 -0.09
CA ILE A 47 21.81 22.01 -0.89
C ILE A 47 20.57 21.12 -0.86
N VAL A 48 19.93 20.96 0.31
CA VAL A 48 18.70 20.18 0.46
C VAL A 48 17.56 20.85 -0.29
N GLN A 49 17.41 22.17 -0.22
CA GLN A 49 16.41 22.92 -0.98
C GLN A 49 16.65 22.82 -2.48
N GLU A 50 17.90 22.98 -2.93
CA GLU A 50 18.28 22.84 -4.34
C GLU A 50 18.04 21.41 -4.83
N ALA A 51 18.39 20.40 -4.05
CA ALA A 51 18.11 19.01 -4.36
C ALA A 51 16.61 18.68 -4.27
N THR A 52 15.83 19.36 -3.42
CA THR A 52 14.36 19.25 -3.39
C THR A 52 13.74 19.89 -4.63
N LEU A 53 14.24 21.06 -5.05
CA LEU A 53 13.82 21.77 -6.26
C LEU A 53 14.19 21.01 -7.54
N LYS A 54 15.36 20.37 -7.57
CA LYS A 54 15.81 19.46 -8.64
C LYS A 54 15.12 18.09 -8.58
N GLY A 55 14.25 17.86 -7.59
CA GLY A 55 13.52 16.60 -7.44
C GLY A 55 14.38 15.41 -7.00
N ASN A 56 15.58 15.62 -6.46
CA ASN A 56 16.48 14.58 -5.94
C ASN A 56 16.20 14.22 -4.47
N ILE A 57 15.55 15.12 -3.71
CA ILE A 57 15.07 14.85 -2.35
C ILE A 57 13.57 14.74 -2.38
N PHE A 58 13.08 13.55 -2.03
CA PHE A 58 11.74 13.16 -2.39
C PHE A 58 10.87 12.90 -1.16
N SER A 59 9.86 13.75 -0.96
CA SER A 59 8.90 13.59 0.12
C SER A 59 7.92 12.43 -0.15
N VAL A 60 7.76 11.56 0.85
CA VAL A 60 6.74 10.49 0.87
C VAL A 60 5.44 11.09 1.42
N ARG A 61 4.27 10.49 1.13
CA ARG A 61 2.97 10.95 1.66
C ARG A 61 3.07 11.17 3.18
N ASN A 62 3.00 12.44 3.61
CA ASN A 62 2.86 12.81 5.02
C ASN A 62 1.41 12.54 5.45
N SER A 63 1.20 11.51 6.27
CA SER A 63 -0.07 11.28 6.97
C SER A 63 -0.10 12.01 8.33
N PHE A 64 1.03 12.53 8.79
CA PHE A 64 1.17 13.34 9.99
C PHE A 64 2.05 14.53 9.64
N VAL A 65 1.48 15.73 9.71
CA VAL A 65 2.22 16.98 9.54
C VAL A 65 2.41 17.52 10.95
N ASP A 66 3.62 17.42 11.49
CA ASP A 66 3.94 17.92 12.85
C ASP A 66 3.94 19.46 12.91
N ASP A 67 4.00 20.17 11.77
CA ASP A 67 3.97 21.63 11.70
C ASP A 67 3.07 22.14 10.55
N PRO A 68 1.76 22.33 10.79
CA PRO A 68 0.79 22.79 9.79
C PRO A 68 1.16 24.12 9.08
N TRP A 69 1.95 24.97 9.72
CA TRP A 69 2.40 26.28 9.22
C TRP A 69 3.55 26.22 8.19
N THR A 70 4.10 25.04 7.91
CA THR A 70 5.10 24.84 6.84
C THR A 70 4.46 24.53 5.48
N LEU A 71 3.13 24.37 5.43
CA LEU A 71 2.39 24.15 4.20
C LEU A 71 2.27 25.46 3.41
N LEU A 72 2.58 25.40 2.11
CA LEU A 72 2.21 26.47 1.18
C LEU A 72 0.69 26.68 1.26
N PRO A 73 0.19 27.94 1.27
CA PRO A 73 -1.25 28.25 1.38
C PRO A 73 -2.14 27.57 0.32
N SER A 74 -1.54 27.13 -0.79
CA SER A 74 -2.20 26.48 -1.91
C SER A 74 -2.46 24.98 -1.72
N GLY A 75 -1.93 24.33 -0.68
CA GLY A 75 -2.07 22.88 -0.48
C GLY A 75 -1.42 22.02 -1.58
N HIS A 76 -0.68 22.64 -2.50
CA HIS A 76 -0.03 21.93 -3.61
C HIS A 76 1.18 21.15 -3.09
N LYS A 77 1.11 19.82 -3.24
CA LYS A 77 2.28 18.95 -3.18
C LYS A 77 3.20 19.37 -4.33
N PHE A 78 4.48 19.56 -4.07
CA PHE A 78 5.47 19.76 -5.12
C PHE A 78 5.38 18.58 -6.11
N ASP A 79 4.76 18.82 -7.26
CA ASP A 79 4.82 17.94 -8.40
C ASP A 79 6.19 18.19 -9.03
N VAL A 80 7.12 17.29 -8.73
CA VAL A 80 8.36 17.18 -9.50
C VAL A 80 7.92 16.85 -10.93
N PRO A 81 8.20 17.72 -11.92
CA PRO A 81 8.01 17.35 -13.31
C PRO A 81 8.89 16.12 -13.52
N VAL A 82 8.33 15.01 -14.01
CA VAL A 82 9.18 13.92 -14.48
C VAL A 82 9.93 14.48 -15.70
N LEU A 83 11.15 14.94 -15.44
CA LEU A 83 12.17 15.29 -16.41
C LEU A 83 12.65 13.99 -17.05
N GLU A 84 11.92 13.53 -18.07
CA GLU A 84 12.37 12.69 -19.20
C GLU A 84 11.13 12.20 -19.98
N SER A 85 11.28 11.99 -21.29
CA SER A 85 10.19 11.59 -22.18
C SER A 85 9.54 10.28 -21.74
N LEU A 86 8.37 10.36 -21.12
CA LEU A 86 7.52 9.19 -20.89
C LEU A 86 7.09 8.58 -22.22
N PRO A 87 6.88 7.25 -22.29
CA PRO A 87 6.38 6.60 -23.49
C PRO A 87 4.98 7.12 -23.83
N LYS A 88 4.62 7.10 -25.12
CA LYS A 88 3.27 7.52 -25.57
C LYS A 88 2.16 6.62 -25.03
N THR A 89 2.45 5.33 -24.88
CA THR A 89 1.49 4.31 -24.47
C THR A 89 2.09 3.45 -23.36
N ILE A 90 1.33 3.17 -22.31
CA ILE A 90 1.71 2.23 -21.25
C ILE A 90 0.62 1.18 -21.01
N LYS A 91 1.06 -0.05 -20.81
CA LYS A 91 0.19 -1.17 -20.47
C LYS A 91 0.18 -1.37 -18.96
N ILE A 92 -1.01 -1.44 -18.38
CA ILE A 92 -1.24 -1.74 -16.97
C ILE A 92 -2.02 -3.04 -16.89
N VAL A 93 -1.51 -4.01 -16.14
CA VAL A 93 -2.23 -5.26 -15.87
C VAL A 93 -2.77 -5.19 -14.44
N GLN A 94 -4.08 -5.29 -14.31
CA GLN A 94 -4.78 -5.25 -13.02
C GLN A 94 -5.13 -6.68 -12.59
N GLY A 95 -4.54 -7.15 -11.49
CA GLY A 95 -4.79 -8.46 -10.91
C GLY A 95 -4.94 -8.37 -9.39
N ASN A 96 -4.17 -9.15 -8.63
CA ASN A 96 -4.01 -8.98 -7.18
C ASN A 96 -3.29 -7.66 -6.82
N LEU A 97 -2.34 -7.25 -7.66
CA LEU A 97 -1.67 -5.95 -7.67
C LEU A 97 -1.90 -5.25 -9.02
N ILE A 98 -1.49 -4.00 -9.11
CA ILE A 98 -1.38 -3.25 -10.36
C ILE A 98 0.05 -3.44 -10.87
N TYR A 99 0.19 -4.08 -12.02
CA TYR A 99 1.49 -4.36 -12.62
C TYR A 99 1.81 -3.36 -13.73
N LEU A 100 3.00 -2.77 -13.65
CA LEU A 100 3.53 -1.83 -14.65
C LEU A 100 4.89 -2.31 -15.18
N GLU A 101 5.08 -2.28 -16.50
CA GLU A 101 6.33 -2.67 -17.15
C GLU A 101 7.46 -1.67 -16.87
N LYS A 102 8.61 -2.15 -16.39
CA LYS A 102 9.76 -1.30 -16.04
C LYS A 102 10.53 -0.80 -17.26
N GLU A 103 10.65 -1.63 -18.29
CA GLU A 103 11.51 -1.37 -19.45
C GLU A 103 11.11 -0.09 -20.21
N LYS A 104 9.82 0.27 -20.13
CA LYS A 104 9.25 1.46 -20.79
C LYS A 104 9.29 2.71 -19.91
N LEU A 105 9.68 2.60 -18.64
CA LEU A 105 9.59 3.69 -17.67
C LEU A 105 10.98 4.19 -17.26
N PRO A 106 11.23 5.52 -17.29
CA PRO A 106 12.47 6.07 -16.76
C PRO A 106 12.56 5.82 -15.24
N PRO A 107 13.77 5.67 -14.66
CA PRO A 107 13.95 5.41 -13.23
C PRO A 107 13.25 6.43 -12.32
N ALA A 108 13.17 7.70 -12.75
CA ALA A 108 12.45 8.75 -12.04
C ALA A 108 10.94 8.45 -11.92
N ALA A 109 10.31 7.95 -12.99
CA ALA A 109 8.90 7.58 -12.99
C ALA A 109 8.64 6.34 -12.11
N ILE A 110 9.52 5.33 -12.19
CA ILE A 110 9.45 4.14 -11.32
C ILE A 110 9.50 4.55 -9.85
N ASN A 111 10.45 5.41 -9.48
CA ASN A 111 10.57 5.93 -8.10
C ASN A 111 9.34 6.72 -7.67
N ARG A 112 8.72 7.51 -8.58
CA ARG A 112 7.48 8.24 -8.28
C ARG A 112 6.32 7.28 -8.02
N LEU A 113 6.17 6.25 -8.85
CA LEU A 113 5.14 5.22 -8.71
C LEU A 113 5.29 4.45 -7.39
N MET A 114 6.51 4.01 -7.05
CA MET A 114 6.77 3.34 -5.77
C MET A 114 6.42 4.21 -4.56
N ARG A 115 6.56 5.55 -4.66
CA ARG A 115 6.18 6.46 -3.55
C ARG A 115 4.69 6.62 -3.35
N ILE A 116 3.86 6.40 -4.36
CA ILE A 116 2.40 6.41 -4.19
C ILE A 116 2.00 5.32 -3.18
N ALA A 117 2.66 4.18 -3.28
CA ALA A 117 2.49 3.03 -2.40
C ALA A 117 3.35 3.09 -1.13
N ALA A 118 3.98 4.23 -0.82
CA ALA A 118 4.81 4.38 0.37
C ALA A 118 4.19 5.38 1.37
N PHE A 119 4.34 5.08 2.66
CA PHE A 119 3.87 5.96 3.74
C PHE A 119 4.82 5.90 4.95
N GLN A 120 4.72 6.90 5.81
CA GLN A 120 5.50 6.98 7.05
C GLN A 120 5.06 5.91 8.05
N ASN A 121 6.02 5.21 8.68
CA ASN A 121 5.73 4.17 9.64
C ASN A 121 5.31 4.77 11.01
N PRO A 122 4.02 4.74 11.40
CA PRO A 122 3.58 5.35 12.65
C PRO A 122 4.26 4.73 13.88
N GLU A 123 4.64 3.46 13.82
CA GLU A 123 5.34 2.77 14.90
C GLU A 123 6.75 3.33 15.14
N PHE A 124 7.45 3.70 14.06
CA PHE A 124 8.76 4.34 14.15
C PHE A 124 8.66 5.66 14.92
N TYR A 125 7.74 6.54 14.49
CA TYR A 125 7.57 7.86 15.11
C TYR A 125 7.07 7.76 16.55
N ARG A 126 6.16 6.83 16.84
CA ARG A 126 5.71 6.55 18.21
C ARG A 126 6.86 6.09 19.11
N THR A 127 7.69 5.17 18.63
CA THR A 127 8.86 4.66 19.37
C THR A 127 9.89 5.77 19.60
N GLN A 128 10.12 6.61 18.59
CA GLN A 128 11.01 7.77 18.68
C GLN A 128 10.51 8.79 19.71
N ALA A 129 9.21 9.12 19.70
CA ALA A 129 8.60 10.03 20.67
C ALA A 129 8.71 9.49 22.11
N MET A 130 8.62 8.17 22.29
CA MET A 130 8.82 7.50 23.58
C MET A 130 10.30 7.35 23.98
N ARG A 131 11.25 7.84 23.18
CA ARG A 131 12.71 7.68 23.37
C ARG A 131 13.15 6.21 23.50
N LEU A 132 12.40 5.31 22.89
CA LEU A 132 12.72 3.89 22.82
C LEU A 132 13.61 3.60 21.60
N SER A 133 14.27 2.45 21.59
CA SER A 133 15.09 2.03 20.46
C SER A 133 14.25 1.86 19.19
N THR A 134 14.62 2.58 18.13
CA THR A 134 14.03 2.48 16.79
C THR A 134 14.71 1.42 15.92
N PHE A 135 15.65 0.65 16.49
CA PHE A 135 16.32 -0.43 15.79
C PHE A 135 15.31 -1.45 15.25
N GLY A 136 15.45 -1.81 13.97
CA GLY A 136 14.54 -2.73 13.28
C GLY A 136 13.21 -2.12 12.81
N LYS A 137 12.93 -0.84 13.10
CA LYS A 137 11.74 -0.15 12.62
C LYS A 137 12.11 0.79 11.46
N PRO A 138 11.73 0.51 10.21
CA PRO A 138 11.98 1.43 9.11
C PRO A 138 11.12 2.69 9.27
N ARG A 139 11.65 3.84 8.86
CA ARG A 139 10.93 5.14 8.90
C ARG A 139 9.78 5.20 7.90
N ILE A 140 9.95 4.55 6.76
CA ILE A 140 9.01 4.53 5.64
C ILE A 140 8.69 3.07 5.33
N ILE A 141 7.41 2.77 5.17
CA ILE A 141 6.91 1.48 4.68
C ILE A 141 6.60 1.67 3.20
N GLY A 142 7.23 0.86 2.35
CA GLY A 142 6.89 0.75 0.94
C GLY A 142 6.03 -0.49 0.70
N CYS A 143 4.86 -0.31 0.10
CA CYS A 143 3.95 -1.40 -0.28
C CYS A 143 4.07 -1.82 -1.75
N SER A 144 5.12 -1.36 -2.43
CA SER A 144 5.42 -1.73 -3.82
C SER A 144 6.28 -2.98 -3.89
N GLU A 145 5.93 -3.88 -4.80
CA GLU A 145 6.71 -5.09 -5.08
C GLU A 145 7.53 -4.92 -6.36
N VAL A 146 8.79 -5.36 -6.32
CA VAL A 146 9.75 -5.15 -7.40
C VAL A 146 10.09 -6.49 -8.03
N PHE A 147 9.53 -6.77 -9.20
CA PHE A 147 9.79 -7.99 -9.97
C PHE A 147 10.87 -7.74 -11.04
N SER A 148 11.36 -8.79 -11.71
CA SER A 148 12.42 -8.62 -12.72
C SER A 148 12.02 -7.67 -13.86
N LYS A 149 10.78 -7.79 -14.38
CA LYS A 149 10.29 -7.02 -15.55
C LYS A 149 9.24 -5.95 -15.22
N CYS A 150 8.60 -6.03 -14.05
CA CYS A 150 7.50 -5.15 -13.67
C CYS A 150 7.62 -4.67 -12.22
N ILE A 151 6.88 -3.60 -11.90
CA ILE A 151 6.58 -3.20 -10.52
C ILE A 151 5.12 -3.54 -10.21
N GLY A 152 4.86 -4.04 -9.01
CA GLY A 152 3.53 -4.26 -8.46
C GLY A 152 3.17 -3.17 -7.47
N LEU A 153 2.02 -2.53 -7.62
CA LEU A 153 1.48 -1.55 -6.68
C LEU A 153 0.15 -2.06 -6.08
N PRO A 154 -0.21 -1.64 -4.86
CA PRO A 154 -1.50 -1.98 -4.28
C PRO A 154 -2.66 -1.45 -5.14
N ARG A 155 -3.73 -2.24 -5.28
CA ARG A 155 -4.92 -1.88 -6.07
C ARG A 155 -5.55 -0.54 -5.69
N GLY A 156 -5.50 -0.16 -4.42
CA GLY A 156 -6.01 1.13 -3.95
C GLY A 156 -5.27 2.35 -4.49
N CYS A 157 -4.10 2.16 -5.12
CA CYS A 157 -3.33 3.23 -5.75
C CYS A 157 -3.68 3.43 -7.24
N PHE A 158 -4.66 2.70 -7.79
CA PHE A 158 -4.95 2.73 -9.23
C PHE A 158 -5.31 4.13 -9.74
N ASP A 159 -6.21 4.82 -9.04
CA ASP A 159 -6.63 6.18 -9.42
C ASP A 159 -5.46 7.17 -9.39
N ASP A 160 -4.61 7.07 -8.36
CA ASP A 160 -3.39 7.89 -8.23
C ASP A 160 -2.40 7.64 -9.39
N VAL A 161 -2.27 6.38 -9.82
CA VAL A 161 -1.42 5.97 -10.94
C VAL A 161 -1.97 6.53 -12.26
N LEU A 162 -3.28 6.39 -12.49
CA LEU A 162 -3.94 6.95 -13.67
C LEU A 162 -3.82 8.48 -13.73
N GLU A 163 -3.94 9.16 -12.59
CA GLU A 163 -3.79 10.62 -12.52
C GLU A 163 -2.39 11.07 -12.98
N ILE A 164 -1.34 10.34 -12.60
CA ILE A 164 0.04 10.65 -13.02
C ILE A 164 0.19 10.52 -14.54
N PHE A 165 -0.29 9.43 -15.13
CA PHE A 165 -0.18 9.23 -16.58
C PHE A 165 -1.03 10.24 -17.36
N LYS A 166 -2.23 10.56 -16.86
CA LYS A 166 -3.12 11.57 -17.44
C LYS A 166 -2.47 12.96 -17.44
N LYS A 167 -1.81 13.36 -16.34
CA LYS A 167 -1.07 14.64 -16.24
C LYS A 167 0.04 14.76 -17.29
N HIS A 168 0.68 13.65 -17.65
CA HIS A 168 1.75 13.61 -18.62
C HIS A 168 1.28 13.24 -20.04
N LYS A 169 -0.04 13.19 -20.28
CA LYS A 169 -0.66 12.86 -21.58
C LYS A 169 -0.20 11.51 -22.16
N VAL A 170 -0.02 10.53 -21.28
CA VAL A 170 0.30 9.14 -21.66
C VAL A 170 -1.00 8.37 -21.84
N GLU A 171 -1.14 7.65 -22.94
CA GLU A 171 -2.25 6.72 -23.15
C GLU A 171 -2.05 5.46 -22.31
N VAL A 172 -3.08 5.06 -21.57
CA VAL A 172 -3.05 3.91 -20.67
C VAL A 172 -3.95 2.82 -21.22
N GLU A 173 -3.36 1.68 -21.56
CA GLU A 173 -4.08 0.45 -21.89
C GLU A 173 -4.20 -0.41 -20.63
N VAL A 174 -5.43 -0.65 -20.17
CA VAL A 174 -5.72 -1.44 -18.96
C VAL A 174 -6.16 -2.83 -19.38
N ILE A 175 -5.44 -3.86 -18.91
CA ILE A 175 -5.85 -5.26 -19.02
C ILE A 175 -6.30 -5.73 -17.65
N ASP A 176 -7.57 -6.12 -17.55
CA ASP A 176 -8.16 -6.66 -16.34
C ASP A 176 -8.03 -8.18 -16.31
N GLU A 177 -7.16 -8.68 -15.44
CA GLU A 177 -6.91 -10.11 -15.16
C GLU A 177 -7.52 -10.50 -13.80
N ARG A 178 -8.41 -9.68 -13.24
CA ARG A 178 -9.11 -10.01 -11.99
C ARG A 178 -10.15 -11.08 -12.23
N CYS A 179 -10.50 -11.80 -11.15
CA CYS A 179 -11.63 -12.71 -11.16
C CYS A 179 -12.94 -11.91 -11.18
N PRO A 180 -13.79 -12.05 -12.23
CA PRO A 180 -15.11 -11.41 -12.25
C PRO A 180 -16.09 -12.08 -11.28
N GLY A 181 -15.78 -13.31 -10.84
CA GLY A 181 -16.66 -14.14 -10.02
C GLY A 181 -17.74 -14.85 -10.83
N ASN A 182 -18.58 -15.59 -10.11
CA ASN A 182 -19.74 -16.29 -10.66
C ASN A 182 -21.04 -15.69 -10.14
N PRO A 183 -22.10 -15.57 -10.98
CA PRO A 183 -23.42 -15.16 -10.53
C PRO A 183 -23.99 -16.09 -9.45
N ILE A 184 -24.66 -15.53 -8.44
CA ILE A 184 -25.16 -16.29 -7.28
C ILE A 184 -26.69 -16.33 -7.17
N GLY A 185 -27.40 -15.43 -7.85
CA GLY A 185 -28.86 -15.37 -7.91
C GLY A 185 -29.53 -15.14 -6.56
N VAL A 186 -28.89 -14.40 -5.64
CA VAL A 186 -29.45 -14.17 -4.29
C VAL A 186 -30.27 -12.89 -4.23
N THR A 187 -31.41 -12.93 -3.54
CA THR A 187 -32.26 -11.74 -3.31
C THR A 187 -32.12 -11.27 -1.88
N PHE A 188 -32.03 -9.96 -1.66
CA PHE A 188 -31.95 -9.38 -0.33
C PHE A 188 -33.35 -9.09 0.24
N HIS A 189 -33.66 -9.69 1.40
CA HIS A 189 -34.93 -9.61 2.10
C HIS A 189 -34.86 -8.68 3.33
N GLY A 190 -34.34 -7.47 3.15
CA GLY A 190 -34.29 -6.45 4.20
C GLY A 190 -34.48 -5.05 3.66
N GLU A 191 -34.62 -4.08 4.57
CA GLU A 191 -34.70 -2.66 4.23
C GLU A 191 -33.50 -1.91 4.82
N LEU A 192 -32.84 -1.11 3.99
CA LEU A 192 -31.79 -0.21 4.45
C LEU A 192 -32.43 1.08 4.98
N SER A 193 -31.98 1.53 6.15
CA SER A 193 -32.26 2.89 6.60
C SER A 193 -31.62 3.92 5.66
N TYR A 194 -32.15 5.15 5.65
CA TYR A 194 -31.66 6.21 4.77
C TYR A 194 -30.12 6.41 4.82
N PRO A 195 -29.46 6.49 6.00
CA PRO A 195 -28.00 6.62 6.05
C PRO A 195 -27.26 5.40 5.48
N GLN A 196 -27.80 4.18 5.68
CA GLN A 196 -27.22 2.95 5.14
C GLN A 196 -27.33 2.91 3.62
N GLN A 197 -28.46 3.36 3.06
CA GLN A 197 -28.67 3.41 1.62
C GLN A 197 -27.74 4.41 0.94
N GLN A 198 -27.53 5.58 1.55
CA GLN A 198 -26.54 6.55 1.06
C GLN A 198 -25.13 5.94 1.02
N ALA A 199 -24.71 5.27 2.10
CA ALA A 199 -23.42 4.61 2.17
C ALA A 199 -23.28 3.46 1.16
N ALA A 200 -24.34 2.66 0.99
CA ALA A 200 -24.37 1.54 0.06
C ALA A 200 -24.26 2.01 -1.40
N ASN A 201 -24.99 3.07 -1.78
CA ASN A 201 -24.92 3.65 -3.12
C ASN A 201 -23.53 4.23 -3.43
N ALA A 202 -22.91 4.91 -2.45
CA ALA A 202 -21.54 5.42 -2.62
C ALA A 202 -20.51 4.29 -2.74
N LEU A 203 -20.71 3.14 -2.08
CA LEU A 203 -19.85 1.96 -2.26
C LEU A 203 -20.13 1.24 -3.59
N LEU A 204 -21.35 1.31 -4.11
CA LEU A 204 -21.72 0.68 -5.37
C LEU A 204 -21.13 1.42 -6.58
N SER A 205 -20.96 2.75 -6.50
CA SER A 205 -20.36 3.55 -7.57
C SER A 205 -18.86 3.31 -7.77
N HIS A 206 -18.21 2.58 -6.85
CA HIS A 206 -16.79 2.27 -6.91
C HIS A 206 -16.56 0.76 -6.78
N GLU A 207 -15.56 0.23 -7.47
CA GLU A 207 -15.24 -1.21 -7.37
C GLU A 207 -14.68 -1.57 -5.98
N ASN A 208 -13.76 -0.72 -5.49
CA ASN A 208 -13.10 -0.84 -4.19
C ASN A 208 -13.52 0.32 -3.28
N GLY A 209 -13.77 0.04 -2.01
CA GLY A 209 -14.16 1.08 -1.05
C GLY A 209 -13.99 0.63 0.39
N VAL A 210 -13.89 1.62 1.30
CA VAL A 210 -13.79 1.38 2.75
C VAL A 210 -14.98 2.06 3.43
N LEU A 211 -15.83 1.26 4.08
CA LEU A 211 -16.94 1.78 4.88
C LEU A 211 -16.47 2.07 6.31
N SER A 212 -16.14 3.33 6.58
CA SER A 212 -15.91 3.81 7.96
C SER A 212 -17.24 4.17 8.59
N ALA A 213 -17.67 3.38 9.58
CA ALA A 213 -18.89 3.64 10.34
C ALA A 213 -18.71 3.21 11.80
N THR A 214 -19.56 3.68 12.69
CA THR A 214 -19.57 3.23 14.09
C THR A 214 -20.08 1.78 14.20
N THR A 215 -19.84 1.15 15.36
CA THR A 215 -20.54 -0.08 15.74
C THR A 215 -22.04 0.19 15.81
N ALA A 216 -22.86 -0.81 15.50
CA ALA A 216 -24.33 -0.70 15.39
C ALA A 216 -24.89 0.08 14.17
N PHE A 217 -24.05 0.68 13.30
CA PHE A 217 -24.51 1.24 12.03
C PHE A 217 -25.17 0.21 11.10
N GLY A 218 -24.94 -1.09 11.30
CA GLY A 218 -25.48 -2.14 10.44
C GLY A 218 -24.58 -2.47 9.25
N LYS A 219 -23.25 -2.48 9.43
CA LYS A 219 -22.28 -2.86 8.37
C LYS A 219 -22.64 -4.18 7.69
N THR A 220 -23.10 -5.16 8.48
CA THR A 220 -23.52 -6.47 7.95
C THR A 220 -24.72 -6.35 7.00
N VAL A 221 -25.67 -5.47 7.29
CA VAL A 221 -26.86 -5.26 6.45
C VAL A 221 -26.45 -4.60 5.14
N VAL A 222 -25.59 -3.56 5.21
CA VAL A 222 -25.03 -2.90 4.01
C VAL A 222 -24.21 -3.87 3.16
N ALA A 223 -23.40 -4.71 3.79
CA ALA A 223 -22.61 -5.73 3.08
C ALA A 223 -23.51 -6.79 2.43
N ALA A 224 -24.54 -7.29 3.13
CA ALA A 224 -25.49 -8.24 2.57
C ALA A 224 -26.24 -7.66 1.36
N TRP A 225 -26.68 -6.40 1.46
CA TRP A 225 -27.30 -5.69 0.34
C TRP A 225 -26.32 -5.55 -0.84
N LEU A 226 -25.07 -5.18 -0.59
CA LEU A 226 -24.05 -5.07 -1.64
C LEU A 226 -23.78 -6.40 -2.35
N ILE A 227 -23.77 -7.52 -1.62
CA ILE A 227 -23.59 -8.86 -2.19
C ILE A 227 -24.74 -9.19 -3.15
N ALA A 228 -25.98 -8.96 -2.72
CA ALA A 228 -27.16 -9.24 -3.55
C ALA A 228 -27.21 -8.34 -4.80
N VAL A 229 -26.86 -7.06 -4.66
CA VAL A 229 -26.88 -6.12 -5.80
C VAL A 229 -25.75 -6.40 -6.80
N ARG A 230 -24.56 -6.77 -6.32
CA ARG A 230 -23.44 -7.12 -7.21
C ARG A 230 -23.61 -8.50 -7.84
N ASP A 231 -24.41 -9.37 -7.22
CA ASP A 231 -24.73 -10.73 -7.68
C ASP A 231 -23.49 -11.53 -8.11
N VAL A 232 -22.43 -11.49 -7.31
CA VAL A 232 -21.20 -12.28 -7.54
C VAL A 232 -20.80 -13.03 -6.30
N ASN A 233 -20.15 -14.17 -6.50
CA ASN A 233 -19.66 -14.95 -5.39
C ASN A 233 -18.69 -14.16 -4.50
N THR A 234 -18.95 -14.21 -3.19
CA THR A 234 -18.33 -13.32 -2.21
C THR A 234 -17.62 -14.09 -1.10
N LEU A 235 -16.39 -13.69 -0.81
CA LEU A 235 -15.62 -14.12 0.35
C LEU A 235 -15.63 -13.05 1.42
N ILE A 236 -16.08 -13.41 2.63
CA ILE A 236 -16.14 -12.52 3.78
C ILE A 236 -15.03 -12.90 4.76
N LEU A 237 -14.09 -11.99 4.98
CA LEU A 237 -12.94 -12.17 5.86
C LEU A 237 -13.23 -11.60 7.25
N VAL A 238 -13.06 -12.44 8.28
CA VAL A 238 -13.23 -12.06 9.68
C VAL A 238 -12.01 -12.44 10.52
N HIS A 239 -11.85 -11.76 11.65
CA HIS A 239 -10.72 -11.97 12.57
C HIS A 239 -11.04 -12.87 13.78
N ARG A 240 -12.33 -13.17 14.03
CA ARG A 240 -12.79 -13.96 15.18
C ARG A 240 -13.83 -15.00 14.78
N ARG A 241 -13.82 -16.14 15.47
CA ARG A 241 -14.77 -17.23 15.25
C ARG A 241 -16.22 -16.81 15.51
N GLN A 242 -16.49 -16.03 16.56
CA GLN A 242 -17.85 -15.58 16.87
C GLN A 242 -18.48 -14.78 15.74
N LEU A 243 -17.66 -14.04 14.98
CA LEU A 243 -18.14 -13.29 13.81
C LEU A 243 -18.57 -14.23 12.68
N ILE A 244 -17.94 -15.39 12.51
CA ILE A 244 -18.39 -16.38 11.52
C ILE A 244 -19.85 -16.74 11.79
N ASP A 245 -20.14 -17.18 13.01
CA ASP A 245 -21.48 -17.68 13.35
C ASP A 245 -22.53 -16.55 13.21
N GLN A 246 -22.21 -15.33 13.69
CA GLN A 246 -23.08 -14.15 13.53
C GLN A 246 -23.34 -13.77 12.07
N TRP A 247 -22.33 -13.82 11.21
CA TRP A 247 -22.48 -13.49 9.79
C TRP A 247 -23.27 -14.57 9.06
N ARG A 248 -23.04 -15.85 9.37
CA ARG A 248 -23.80 -16.96 8.78
C ARG A 248 -25.29 -16.87 9.09
N GLU A 249 -25.63 -16.61 10.35
CA GLU A 249 -27.03 -16.43 10.76
C GLU A 249 -27.67 -15.22 10.05
N ARG A 250 -27.00 -14.06 10.05
CA ARG A 250 -27.53 -12.85 9.42
C ARG A 250 -27.73 -13.00 7.91
N LEU A 251 -26.75 -13.56 7.21
CA LEU A 251 -26.86 -13.77 5.76
C LEU A 251 -27.93 -14.81 5.42
N ALA A 252 -28.10 -15.85 6.24
CA ALA A 252 -29.17 -16.83 6.05
C ALA A 252 -30.54 -16.15 6.12
N THR A 253 -30.73 -15.28 7.13
CA THR A 253 -31.96 -14.50 7.28
C THR A 253 -32.16 -13.50 6.14
N PHE A 254 -31.11 -12.76 5.75
CA PHE A 254 -31.23 -11.72 4.71
C PHE A 254 -31.39 -12.27 3.30
N PHE A 255 -30.93 -13.49 3.01
CA PHE A 255 -31.07 -14.09 1.69
C PHE A 255 -32.15 -15.16 1.61
N ASP A 256 -32.87 -15.42 2.71
CA ASP A 256 -33.82 -16.53 2.83
C ASP A 256 -33.21 -17.89 2.38
N LEU A 257 -31.96 -18.13 2.78
CA LEU A 257 -31.19 -19.32 2.43
C LEU A 257 -30.95 -20.20 3.65
N PRO A 258 -30.95 -21.54 3.49
CA PRO A 258 -30.49 -22.43 4.55
C PRO A 258 -29.05 -22.09 4.94
N ILE A 259 -28.74 -22.07 6.25
CA ILE A 259 -27.38 -21.80 6.78
C ILE A 259 -26.31 -22.72 6.15
N LYS A 260 -26.69 -23.91 5.67
CA LYS A 260 -25.81 -24.85 4.98
C LYS A 260 -25.28 -24.33 3.63
N ASN A 261 -26.00 -23.41 3.00
CA ASN A 261 -25.64 -22.79 1.72
C ASN A 261 -24.66 -21.61 1.90
N ILE A 262 -24.37 -21.23 3.15
CA ILE A 262 -23.34 -20.24 3.48
C ILE A 262 -22.12 -20.98 4.00
N GLY A 263 -21.04 -20.96 3.23
CA GLY A 263 -19.85 -21.71 3.56
C GLY A 263 -19.06 -21.13 4.71
N GLN A 264 -18.22 -21.98 5.27
CA GLN A 264 -17.40 -21.67 6.45
C GLN A 264 -15.99 -22.20 6.27
N ILE A 265 -15.02 -21.30 6.43
CA ILE A 265 -13.59 -21.62 6.39
C ILE A 265 -12.95 -21.12 7.70
N GLY A 266 -12.52 -22.05 8.55
CA GLY A 266 -11.94 -21.75 9.85
C GLY A 266 -12.89 -22.03 11.02
N GLY A 267 -12.38 -21.86 12.24
CA GLY A 267 -13.09 -22.29 13.44
C GLY A 267 -13.25 -23.82 13.52
N GLY A 268 -12.31 -24.58 12.95
CA GLY A 268 -12.33 -26.05 12.93
C GLY A 268 -13.25 -26.67 11.87
N LYS A 269 -13.85 -25.88 10.98
CA LYS A 269 -14.65 -26.36 9.84
C LYS A 269 -14.07 -25.81 8.54
N HIS A 270 -14.12 -26.63 7.49
CA HIS A 270 -13.68 -26.26 6.15
C HIS A 270 -14.71 -26.80 5.14
N LYS A 271 -15.77 -26.01 4.92
CA LYS A 271 -16.87 -26.33 4.01
C LYS A 271 -17.21 -25.09 3.17
N PRO A 272 -16.35 -24.72 2.21
CA PRO A 272 -16.66 -23.67 1.26
C PRO A 272 -17.81 -24.11 0.33
N THR A 273 -18.67 -23.17 -0.04
CA THR A 273 -19.73 -23.36 -1.04
C THR A 273 -19.39 -22.72 -2.37
N GLY A 274 -18.46 -21.74 -2.37
CA GLY A 274 -18.11 -20.98 -3.56
C GLY A 274 -19.16 -19.94 -3.98
N ILE A 275 -20.22 -19.75 -3.18
CA ILE A 275 -21.29 -18.76 -3.39
C ILE A 275 -21.08 -17.58 -2.44
N VAL A 276 -21.41 -17.73 -1.16
CA VAL A 276 -21.10 -16.75 -0.11
C VAL A 276 -20.45 -17.50 1.04
N ASP A 277 -19.15 -17.26 1.21
CA ASP A 277 -18.33 -17.99 2.17
C ASP A 277 -17.72 -17.03 3.19
N ILE A 278 -17.71 -17.44 4.46
CA ILE A 278 -17.08 -16.66 5.52
C ILE A 278 -15.83 -17.39 6.01
N ALA A 279 -14.70 -16.68 5.98
CA ALA A 279 -13.40 -17.21 6.30
C ALA A 279 -12.69 -16.43 7.41
N MET A 280 -12.03 -17.15 8.32
CA MET A 280 -11.05 -16.51 9.20
C MET A 280 -9.77 -16.20 8.44
N ILE A 281 -9.26 -14.98 8.59
CA ILE A 281 -8.00 -14.54 7.95
C ILE A 281 -6.85 -15.51 8.25
N GLN A 282 -6.72 -15.94 9.50
CA GLN A 282 -5.69 -16.89 9.94
C GLN A 282 -5.81 -18.30 9.33
N SER A 283 -7.00 -18.68 8.88
CA SER A 283 -7.23 -19.99 8.25
C SER A 283 -6.89 -19.98 6.75
N LEU A 284 -6.84 -18.80 6.13
CA LEU A 284 -6.49 -18.62 4.72
C LEU A 284 -5.00 -18.32 4.51
N TYR A 285 -4.27 -17.97 5.57
CA TYR A 285 -2.86 -17.65 5.52
C TYR A 285 -2.04 -18.66 6.33
N HIS A 286 -1.14 -19.38 5.67
CA HIS A 286 -0.24 -20.31 6.33
C HIS A 286 1.20 -20.13 5.82
N LYS A 287 2.13 -19.81 6.73
CA LYS A 287 3.57 -19.70 6.45
C LYS A 287 3.94 -18.83 5.24
N GLY A 288 3.28 -17.68 5.06
CA GLY A 288 3.57 -16.77 3.94
C GLY A 288 2.78 -17.04 2.67
N VAL A 289 1.97 -18.11 2.63
CA VAL A 289 1.17 -18.49 1.47
C VAL A 289 -0.30 -18.28 1.76
N VAL A 290 -0.99 -17.63 0.82
CA VAL A 290 -2.45 -17.48 0.82
C VAL A 290 -3.06 -18.66 0.08
N ASN A 291 -4.17 -19.20 0.59
CA ASN A 291 -4.88 -20.31 -0.05
C ASN A 291 -5.45 -19.90 -1.42
N ASP A 292 -5.19 -20.70 -2.46
CA ASP A 292 -5.63 -20.46 -3.84
C ASP A 292 -7.15 -20.33 -3.99
N LEU A 293 -7.92 -20.88 -3.05
CA LEU A 293 -9.38 -20.73 -3.00
C LEU A 293 -9.83 -19.26 -3.04
N VAL A 294 -9.02 -18.33 -2.52
CA VAL A 294 -9.32 -16.89 -2.53
C VAL A 294 -9.41 -16.34 -3.97
N ALA A 295 -8.71 -16.94 -4.94
CA ALA A 295 -8.72 -16.50 -6.33
C ALA A 295 -10.06 -16.73 -7.05
N ASN A 296 -10.93 -17.58 -6.50
CA ASN A 296 -12.18 -17.97 -7.15
C ASN A 296 -13.36 -17.02 -6.88
N TYR A 297 -13.17 -15.94 -6.10
CA TYR A 297 -14.24 -15.01 -5.71
C TYR A 297 -14.15 -13.69 -6.47
N GLY A 298 -15.30 -13.22 -6.97
CA GLY A 298 -15.42 -11.90 -7.61
C GLY A 298 -15.47 -10.75 -6.62
N GLN A 299 -15.88 -11.00 -5.37
CA GLN A 299 -15.94 -9.98 -4.32
C GLN A 299 -15.31 -10.46 -3.01
N VAL A 300 -14.58 -9.55 -2.36
CA VAL A 300 -14.01 -9.78 -1.03
C VAL A 300 -14.44 -8.65 -0.10
N ILE A 301 -14.99 -9.02 1.06
CA ILE A 301 -15.37 -8.07 2.12
C ILE A 301 -14.55 -8.39 3.36
N THR A 302 -13.91 -7.39 3.97
CA THR A 302 -13.10 -7.58 5.19
C THR A 302 -13.70 -6.82 6.37
N ILE A 303 -13.82 -7.47 7.53
CA ILE A 303 -14.46 -6.94 8.76
C ILE A 303 -13.59 -7.09 10.02
#